data_AF-A0A383CGW4-F1
#
_entry.id   AF-A0A383CGW4-F1
#
_cell.length_a   1.000
_cell.length_b   1.000
_cell.length_c   1.000
_cell.angle_alpha   90.00
_cell.angle_beta   90.00
_cell.angle_gamma   90.00
#
_symmetry.space_group_name_H-M   'P 1'
#
loop_
_entity.id
_entity.type
_entity.pdbx_description
1 polymer ?
#
loop_
_entity_poly.entity_id
_entity_poly.type
_entity_poly.pdbx_seq_one_letter_code
_entity_poly.pdbx_strand_id
1 'polypeptide(L)'
;MDLKPEFPESLELSIQNPSRMLGETVSGSKAWCSAELSQEDWTINLNEEAMKEFHIMAEKISNNPLPNLLRTHEEFEIPHLKETASSIRDVLDQGCGFCVMEQRPMETIPEPILVD
;
A
#
# COMPACT_ATOMS: atom_id res chain seq x y z
N MET A 1 -45.91 28.13 6.30
CA MET A 1 -44.57 27.91 5.74
C MET A 1 -44.07 26.63 6.38
N ASP A 2 -44.42 25.51 5.79
CA ASP A 2 -44.05 24.18 6.28
C ASP A 2 -42.75 23.78 5.58
N LEU A 3 -41.63 23.95 6.29
CA LEU A 3 -40.34 23.38 5.90
C LEU A 3 -40.42 21.87 6.15
N LYS A 4 -40.71 21.12 5.09
CA LYS A 4 -40.57 19.67 5.12
C LYS A 4 -39.08 19.33 5.22
N PRO A 5 -38.66 18.46 6.14
CA PRO A 5 -37.29 17.96 6.14
C PRO A 5 -37.05 17.15 4.86
N GLU A 6 -36.13 17.60 4.02
CA GLU A 6 -35.53 16.79 2.96
C GLU A 6 -34.68 15.71 3.64
N PHE A 7 -35.33 14.59 3.97
CA PHE A 7 -34.58 13.35 4.12
C PHE A 7 -34.01 13.02 2.74
N PRO A 8 -32.69 12.81 2.58
CA PRO A 8 -32.18 12.29 1.33
C PRO A 8 -32.95 10.99 1.05
N GLU A 9 -33.65 10.98 -0.08
CA GLU A 9 -34.37 9.81 -0.58
C GLU A 9 -33.43 8.62 -0.42
N SER A 10 -33.96 7.57 0.21
CA SER A 10 -33.25 6.31 0.41
C SER A 10 -32.42 5.98 -0.82
N LEU A 11 -31.17 5.58 -0.61
CA LEU A 11 -30.34 4.96 -1.64
C LEU A 11 -31.14 3.81 -2.25
N GLU A 12 -31.83 4.12 -3.35
CA GLU A 12 -32.50 3.16 -4.20
C GLU A 12 -31.40 2.28 -4.77
N LEU A 13 -31.18 1.13 -4.14
CA LEU A 13 -30.41 0.01 -4.69
C LEU A 13 -31.15 -0.63 -5.88
N SER A 14 -31.94 0.16 -6.62
CA SER A 14 -32.49 -0.27 -7.89
C SER A 14 -31.30 -0.40 -8.84
N ILE A 15 -31.06 -1.64 -9.25
CA ILE A 15 -30.06 -2.00 -10.25
C ILE A 15 -30.53 -1.38 -11.57
N GLN A 16 -30.22 -0.09 -11.79
CA GLN A 16 -30.49 0.63 -13.02
C GLN A 16 -29.27 1.43 -13.50
N ASN A 17 -28.07 0.97 -13.18
CA ASN A 17 -26.94 1.23 -14.05
C ASN A 17 -26.59 -0.09 -14.73
N PRO A 18 -26.93 -0.29 -16.02
CA PRO A 18 -26.44 -1.49 -16.72
C PRO A 18 -24.92 -1.48 -16.57
N SER A 19 -24.34 -2.63 -16.20
CA SER A 19 -22.88 -2.79 -16.16
C SER A 19 -22.32 -2.29 -17.49
N ARG A 20 -21.66 -1.13 -17.46
CA ARG A 20 -21.05 -0.56 -18.66
C ARG A 20 -19.81 -1.39 -18.96
N MET A 21 -19.92 -2.24 -19.98
CA MET A 21 -18.76 -2.96 -20.50
C MET A 21 -17.85 -1.97 -21.21
N LEU A 22 -16.58 -1.94 -20.84
CA LEU A 22 -15.58 -1.21 -21.60
C LEU A 22 -15.42 -1.90 -22.95
N GLY A 23 -15.74 -1.19 -24.04
CA GLY A 23 -15.67 -1.74 -25.40
C GLY A 23 -14.30 -1.62 -26.06
N GLU A 24 -13.34 -0.96 -25.39
CA GLU A 24 -12.00 -0.71 -25.89
C GLU A 24 -10.95 -1.54 -25.15
N THR A 25 -9.85 -1.82 -25.84
CA THR A 25 -8.70 -2.49 -25.24
C THR A 25 -7.99 -1.53 -24.28
N VAL A 26 -7.76 -1.99 -23.05
CA VAL A 26 -6.94 -1.28 -22.08
C VAL A 26 -5.47 -1.39 -22.51
N SER A 27 -4.83 -0.24 -22.66
CA SER A 27 -3.40 -0.13 -22.99
C SER A 27 -2.67 0.61 -21.87
N GLY A 28 -1.35 0.44 -21.77
CA GLY A 28 -0.50 1.17 -20.83
C GLY A 28 0.42 0.25 -20.03
N SER A 29 1.17 0.83 -19.10
CA SER A 29 2.20 0.11 -18.33
C SER A 29 1.65 -1.03 -17.45
N LYS A 30 0.35 -1.05 -17.16
CA LYS A 30 -0.33 -2.10 -16.38
C LYS A 30 -1.02 -3.16 -17.24
N ALA A 31 -1.10 -2.94 -18.54
CA ALA A 31 -1.74 -3.86 -19.47
C ALA A 31 -0.65 -4.67 -20.18
N TRP A 32 -0.11 -5.65 -19.47
CA TRP A 32 1.03 -6.46 -19.93
C TRP A 32 0.70 -7.95 -19.96
N CYS A 33 1.45 -8.68 -20.77
CA CYS A 33 1.56 -10.14 -20.72
C CYS A 33 2.89 -10.56 -20.08
N SER A 34 2.98 -11.81 -19.60
CA SER A 34 4.19 -12.29 -18.90
C SER A 34 5.49 -12.17 -19.70
N ALA A 35 5.43 -12.15 -21.04
CA ALA A 35 6.60 -12.02 -21.90
C ALA A 35 7.11 -10.57 -22.03
N GLU A 36 6.34 -9.59 -21.57
CA GLU A 36 6.63 -8.16 -21.69
C GLU A 36 7.26 -7.58 -20.42
N LEU A 37 7.30 -8.36 -19.35
CA LEU A 37 7.93 -7.95 -18.09
C LEU A 37 9.21 -8.73 -17.84
N SER A 38 10.14 -8.03 -17.20
CA SER A 38 11.40 -8.53 -16.67
C SER A 38 11.43 -8.32 -15.15
N GLN A 39 12.27 -9.07 -14.44
CA GLN A 39 12.38 -8.97 -12.99
C GLN A 39 12.66 -7.55 -12.49
N GLU A 40 13.40 -6.77 -13.27
CA GLU A 40 13.75 -5.38 -12.97
C GLU A 40 12.53 -4.45 -12.93
N ASP A 41 11.43 -4.80 -13.63
CA ASP A 41 10.23 -3.97 -13.71
C ASP A 41 9.39 -3.96 -12.43
N TRP A 42 9.58 -4.96 -11.56
CA TRP A 42 8.82 -5.12 -10.32
C TRP A 42 9.71 -5.25 -9.08
N THR A 43 11.02 -5.41 -9.22
CA THR A 43 11.89 -5.68 -8.08
C THR A 43 12.28 -4.41 -7.35
N ILE A 44 11.97 -4.37 -6.06
CA ILE A 44 12.35 -3.30 -5.16
C ILE A 44 13.46 -3.80 -4.23
N ASN A 45 14.63 -3.17 -4.36
CA ASN A 45 15.77 -3.44 -3.51
C ASN A 45 15.76 -2.48 -2.32
N LEU A 46 15.70 -3.04 -1.12
CA LEU A 46 15.95 -2.28 0.09
C LEU A 46 17.47 -2.05 0.21
N ASN A 47 17.87 -0.80 0.46
CA ASN A 47 19.25 -0.51 0.78
C ASN A 47 19.53 -0.82 2.26
N GLU A 48 20.81 -0.89 2.63
CA GLU A 48 21.21 -1.23 4.01
C GLU A 48 20.67 -0.24 5.05
N GLU A 49 20.53 1.04 4.70
CA GLU A 49 20.01 2.06 5.61
C GLU A 49 18.51 1.88 5.87
N ALA A 50 17.72 1.58 4.85
CA ALA A 50 16.30 1.21 4.97
C ALA A 50 16.13 -0.05 5.82
N MET A 51 17.04 -1.03 5.70
CA MET A 51 17.05 -2.20 6.58
C MET A 51 17.36 -1.83 8.03
N LYS A 52 18.30 -0.92 8.30
CA LYS A 52 18.55 -0.43 9.66
C LYS A 52 17.32 0.26 10.24
N GLU A 53 16.63 1.07 9.44
CA GLU A 53 15.38 1.71 9.84
C GLU A 53 14.31 0.68 10.28
N PHE A 54 14.14 -0.42 9.53
CA PHE A 54 13.24 -1.52 9.94
C PHE A 54 13.60 -2.10 11.30
N HIS A 55 14.88 -2.34 11.58
CA HIS A 55 15.33 -2.89 12.86
C HIS A 55 15.07 -1.91 14.01
N ILE A 56 15.34 -0.61 13.80
CA ILE A 56 15.07 0.44 14.79
C ILE A 56 13.57 0.53 15.09
N MET A 57 12.72 0.45 14.06
CA MET A 57 11.27 0.41 14.24
C MET A 57 10.84 -0.81 15.06
N ALA A 58 11.35 -1.99 14.70
CA ALA A 58 11.01 -3.24 15.40
C ALA A 58 11.42 -3.21 16.87
N GLU A 59 12.61 -2.71 17.18
CA GLU A 59 13.08 -2.53 18.56
C GLU A 59 12.18 -1.57 19.34
N LYS A 60 11.86 -0.40 18.76
CA LYS A 60 10.95 0.58 19.38
C LYS A 60 9.56 -0.01 19.65
N ILE A 61 9.02 -0.75 18.69
CA ILE A 61 7.71 -1.41 18.78
C ILE A 61 7.71 -2.47 19.88
N SER A 62 8.79 -3.25 19.99
CA SER A 62 8.95 -4.29 21.02
C SER A 62 9.06 -3.68 22.43
N ASN A 63 9.81 -2.58 22.57
CA ASN A 63 9.99 -1.89 23.85
C ASN A 63 8.76 -1.08 24.29
N ASN A 64 7.89 -0.68 23.36
CA ASN A 64 6.66 0.05 23.64
C ASN A 64 5.49 -0.54 22.84
N PRO A 65 4.89 -1.64 23.34
CA PRO A 65 3.78 -2.30 22.69
C PRO A 65 2.50 -1.46 22.86
N LEU A 66 2.30 -0.53 21.93
CA LEU A 66 1.06 0.22 21.76
C LEU A 66 0.14 -0.51 20.75
N PRO A 67 -1.19 -0.39 20.90
CA PRO A 67 -2.12 -0.85 19.87
C PRO A 67 -1.77 -0.24 18.50
N ASN A 68 -1.80 -1.06 17.45
CA ASN A 68 -1.42 -0.62 16.09
C ASN A 68 -2.25 0.57 15.59
N LEU A 69 -3.50 0.69 16.02
CA LEU A 69 -4.40 1.81 15.67
C LEU A 69 -3.87 3.17 16.15
N LEU A 70 -3.06 3.18 17.21
CA LEU A 70 -2.50 4.39 17.80
C LEU A 70 -1.11 4.72 17.25
N ARG A 71 -0.57 3.91 16.35
CA ARG A 71 0.76 4.15 15.75
C ARG A 71 0.62 4.89 14.44
N THR A 72 1.52 5.82 14.21
CA THR A 72 1.66 6.48 12.91
C THR A 72 3.10 6.39 12.44
N HIS A 73 3.30 6.42 11.11
CA HIS A 73 4.63 6.41 10.53
C HIS A 73 5.46 7.65 10.89
N GLU A 74 4.81 8.73 11.37
CA GLU A 74 5.45 9.97 11.79
C GLU A 74 6.23 9.82 13.12
N GLU A 75 5.97 8.75 13.89
CA GLU A 75 6.69 8.43 15.12
C GLU A 75 8.11 7.87 14.88
N PHE A 76 8.46 7.60 13.62
CA PHE A 76 9.71 7.00 13.23
C PHE A 76 10.48 7.88 12.25
N GLU A 77 11.78 8.01 12.48
CA GLU A 77 12.72 8.60 11.54
C GLU A 77 13.08 7.56 10.48
N ILE A 78 12.37 7.61 9.35
CA ILE A 78 12.45 6.60 8.29
C ILE A 78 12.67 7.19 6.88
N PRO A 79 13.65 8.08 6.66
CA PRO A 79 13.89 8.71 5.37
C PRO A 79 14.13 7.71 4.23
N HIS A 80 14.90 6.63 4.46
CA HIS A 80 15.24 5.66 3.41
C HIS A 80 14.07 4.73 3.07
N LEU A 81 13.22 4.39 4.05
CA LEU A 81 11.98 3.68 3.79
C LEU A 81 10.94 4.58 3.10
N LYS A 82 10.91 5.89 3.39
CA LYS A 82 10.07 6.84 2.65
C LYS A 82 10.48 6.94 1.19
N GLU A 83 11.78 6.98 0.91
CA GLU A 83 12.32 6.91 -0.45
C GLU A 83 11.91 5.60 -1.14
N THR A 84 12.11 4.46 -0.47
CA THR A 84 11.69 3.15 -0.98
C THR A 84 10.18 3.11 -1.26
N ALA A 85 9.35 3.64 -0.36
CA ALA A 85 7.91 3.71 -0.52
C ALA A 85 7.49 4.61 -1.70
N SER A 86 8.25 5.66 -2.00
CA SER A 86 8.05 6.46 -3.20
C SER A 86 8.32 5.64 -4.45
N SER A 87 9.45 4.92 -4.51
CA SER A 87 9.78 4.04 -5.64
C SER A 87 8.73 2.94 -5.83
N ILE A 88 8.23 2.36 -4.74
CA ILE A 88 7.11 1.41 -4.77
C ILE A 88 5.88 2.07 -5.39
N ARG A 89 5.51 3.27 -4.95
CA ARG A 89 4.36 3.99 -5.50
C ARG A 89 4.53 4.23 -7.00
N ASP A 90 5.72 4.61 -7.44
CA ASP A 90 5.99 4.82 -8.87
C ASP A 90 5.79 3.54 -9.69
N VAL A 91 6.24 2.38 -9.19
CA VAL A 91 5.98 1.08 -9.84
C VAL A 91 4.48 0.73 -9.83
N LEU A 92 3.79 1.00 -8.71
CA LEU A 92 2.37 0.69 -8.55
C LEU A 92 1.46 1.62 -9.37
N ASP A 93 1.83 2.88 -9.57
CA ASP A 93 1.00 3.88 -10.24
C ASP A 93 1.41 4.05 -11.71
N GLN A 94 2.71 4.14 -11.98
CA GLN A 94 3.25 4.41 -13.33
C GLN A 94 3.87 3.18 -13.99
N GLY A 95 4.34 2.20 -13.21
CA GLY A 95 4.92 0.95 -13.72
C GLY A 95 3.92 -0.18 -13.92
N CYS A 96 4.42 -1.42 -13.79
CA CYS A 96 3.68 -2.66 -14.05
C CYS A 96 2.54 -2.94 -13.06
N GLY A 97 2.37 -2.12 -12.01
CA GLY A 97 1.23 -2.20 -11.10
C GLY A 97 1.39 -3.22 -9.96
N PHE A 98 2.54 -3.88 -9.86
CA PHE A 98 2.91 -4.69 -8.72
C PHE A 98 4.41 -4.58 -8.47
N CYS A 99 4.85 -4.90 -7.25
CA CYS A 99 6.26 -4.95 -6.92
C CYS A 99 6.55 -6.12 -5.96
N VAL A 100 7.77 -6.64 -6.02
CA VAL A 100 8.31 -7.65 -5.10
C VAL A 100 9.52 -7.07 -4.41
N MET A 101 9.53 -7.15 -3.08
CA MET A 101 10.66 -6.73 -2.24
C MET A 101 11.55 -7.95 -1.99
N GLU A 102 12.80 -7.91 -2.47
CA GLU A 102 13.72 -9.06 -2.40
C GLU A 102 14.22 -9.33 -0.97
N GLN A 103 14.50 -8.28 -0.21
CA GLN A 103 15.00 -8.43 1.15
C GLN A 103 13.85 -8.73 2.10
N ARG A 104 14.06 -9.69 3.01
CA ARG A 104 13.09 -10.12 4.02
C ARG A 104 13.51 -9.63 5.41
N PRO A 105 13.04 -8.44 5.85
CA PRO A 105 13.24 -7.98 7.23
C PRO A 105 12.76 -8.99 8.27
N MET A 106 11.76 -9.81 7.91
CA MET A 106 11.09 -10.74 8.83
C MET A 106 11.91 -11.97 9.20
N GLU A 107 13.02 -12.26 8.51
CA GLU A 107 13.91 -13.35 8.91
C GLU A 107 14.80 -12.95 10.10
N THR A 108 15.03 -11.65 10.30
CA THR A 108 15.92 -11.12 11.35
C THR A 108 15.17 -10.39 12.47
N ILE A 109 13.94 -9.97 12.22
CA ILE A 109 13.10 -9.27 13.20
C ILE A 109 12.26 -10.30 13.97
N PRO A 110 12.38 -10.37 15.31
CA PRO A 110 11.54 -11.25 16.11
C PRO A 110 10.07 -10.88 16.00
N GLU A 111 9.18 -11.89 16.05
CA GLU A 111 7.74 -11.66 15.97
C GLU A 111 7.28 -10.67 17.06
N PRO A 112 6.59 -9.58 16.69
CA PRO A 112 6.12 -8.62 17.67
C PRO A 112 5.06 -9.28 18.56
N ILE A 113 5.10 -8.98 19.86
CA ILE A 113 4.01 -9.32 20.77
C ILE A 113 2.81 -8.47 20.33
N LEU A 114 1.85 -9.10 19.64
CA LEU A 114 0.60 -8.45 19.23
C LEU A 114 -0.21 -8.16 20.50
N VAL A 115 -0.40 -6.88 20.79
CA VAL A 115 -1.29 -6.42 21.86
C VAL A 115 -2.51 -5.82 21.15
N ASP A 116 -3.65 -6.50 21.28
CA ASP A 116 -4.96 -6.06 20.77
C ASP A 116 -5.45 -4.78 21.47
#